data_AF-A0A8H8R1G5-F1
#
_entry.id   AF-A0A8H8R1G5-F1
#
_cell.length_a   1.000
_cell.length_b   1.000
_cell.length_c   1.000
_cell.angle_alpha   90.00
_cell.angle_beta   90.00
_cell.angle_gamma   90.00
#
_symmetry.space_group_name_H-M   'P 1'
#
loop_
_entity.id
_entity.type
_entity.pdbx_description
1 polymer ?
#
loop_
_entity_poly.entity_id
_entity_poly.type
_entity_poly.pdbx_seq_one_letter_code
_entity_poly.pdbx_strand_id
1 'polypeptide(L)'
;MDIHEKEPLVELEKGESPRAVRSRERWMPWTDTGLAIFYKIILSVAAILLLGYNFCCTTRPRLVATQVEGVPQFVLDYAPLTYLDTAEAYFPSDISAQITYTHPAINGSSMHEDEDEIPTLNTTNLHILNKYGENGTNIYLTSNSDITSSPSWLTGVVPNSTTGKTSNAISCAIIIYPKPSLSVTDVFYFYFYAYNQGNTVFGRELGDHIGDWEHNMIRFQDGVPQAMWFSQHNNGQAFTYPSLEKLHSGPGRGKRPINYSARGSHANYATTGKHDHTIPDLNLPNGFIIDYTSEGALWDPVLNAYFYNYNGSTNTFEGINGAPEGAMHYRGHWGDEQYPIEDPRQPDSFFGFVKYVSGPTGPQDKYLERGDVCPGNGIPCFVRDRLGP
;
A
#
# COMPACT_ATOMS: atom_id res chain seq x y z
N MET A 1 -20.68 -32.28 -61.08
CA MET A 1 -20.64 -30.81 -61.07
C MET A 1 -20.53 -30.36 -59.63
N ASP A 2 -19.38 -30.17 -59.00
CA ASP A 2 -17.97 -30.31 -59.39
C ASP A 2 -17.19 -30.31 -58.05
N ILE A 3 -16.51 -31.41 -57.68
CA ILE A 3 -15.03 -31.61 -57.53
C ILE A 3 -14.32 -30.60 -56.61
N HIS A 4 -13.41 -30.95 -55.67
CA HIS A 4 -12.56 -32.12 -55.38
C HIS A 4 -12.38 -32.26 -53.84
N GLU A 5 -12.52 -33.43 -53.21
CA GLU A 5 -11.55 -34.53 -53.09
C GLU A 5 -10.24 -34.16 -52.35
N LYS A 6 -10.14 -34.58 -51.08
CA LYS A 6 -8.89 -34.70 -50.30
C LYS A 6 -8.88 -36.09 -49.68
N GLU A 7 -7.88 -36.88 -50.03
CA GLU A 7 -7.52 -38.13 -49.37
C GLU A 7 -5.96 -38.26 -49.38
N PRO A 8 -5.36 -39.17 -48.59
CA PRO A 8 -4.60 -38.80 -47.41
C PRO A 8 -3.08 -38.96 -47.55
N LEU A 9 -2.36 -38.42 -46.55
CA LEU A 9 -0.91 -38.50 -46.41
C LEU A 9 -0.47 -39.94 -46.07
N VAL A 10 0.39 -40.47 -46.95
CA VAL A 10 1.11 -41.74 -46.78
C VAL A 10 2.46 -41.49 -46.10
N GLU A 11 2.74 -42.37 -45.15
CA GLU A 11 3.94 -42.62 -44.36
C GLU A 11 5.19 -42.89 -45.23
N LEU A 12 6.38 -42.41 -44.81
CA LEU A 12 7.66 -42.91 -45.32
C LEU A 12 8.79 -42.80 -44.28
N GLU A 13 9.35 -43.97 -43.95
CA GLU A 13 10.58 -44.22 -43.19
C GLU A 13 11.87 -43.82 -43.93
N LYS A 14 12.92 -43.52 -43.13
CA LYS A 14 14.37 -43.83 -43.23
C LYS A 14 15.07 -43.93 -44.60
N GLY A 15 16.25 -43.28 -44.70
CA GLY A 15 17.43 -43.87 -45.36
C GLY A 15 18.30 -42.96 -46.23
N GLU A 16 19.44 -42.51 -45.66
CA GLU A 16 20.79 -42.35 -46.26
C GLU A 16 21.11 -41.48 -47.50
N SER A 17 22.37 -41.03 -47.49
CA SER A 17 23.06 -39.95 -48.23
C SER A 17 23.48 -40.29 -49.68
N PRO A 18 23.50 -39.31 -50.61
CA PRO A 18 24.33 -39.37 -51.81
C PRO A 18 25.56 -38.44 -51.77
N ARG A 19 26.67 -38.98 -52.32
CA ARG A 19 28.00 -38.37 -52.49
C ARG A 19 28.03 -37.13 -53.39
N ALA A 20 29.08 -36.35 -53.11
CA ALA A 20 29.54 -35.10 -53.71
C ALA A 20 29.64 -35.04 -55.25
N VAL A 21 29.35 -33.83 -55.78
CA VAL A 21 29.92 -33.28 -57.02
C VAL A 21 30.59 -31.95 -56.67
N ARG A 22 31.92 -31.87 -56.85
CA ARG A 22 32.73 -30.63 -56.65
C ARG A 22 32.60 -29.73 -57.87
N SER A 23 32.00 -28.54 -57.71
CA SER A 23 32.26 -27.41 -58.60
C SER A 23 33.57 -26.73 -58.18
N ARG A 24 34.46 -26.46 -59.15
CA ARG A 24 35.69 -25.68 -58.93
C ARG A 24 35.33 -24.20 -58.91
N GLU A 25 35.30 -23.59 -57.73
CA GLU A 25 35.30 -22.13 -57.60
C GLU A 25 36.73 -21.59 -57.76
N ARG A 26 36.88 -20.66 -58.70
CA ARG A 26 38.12 -19.97 -59.03
C ARG A 26 38.27 -18.79 -58.06
N TRP A 27 39.18 -18.91 -57.10
CA TRP A 27 39.50 -17.84 -56.15
C TRP A 27 40.32 -16.74 -56.86
N MET A 28 39.79 -15.51 -56.89
CA MET A 28 40.55 -14.31 -57.24
C MET A 28 41.53 -14.00 -56.10
N PRO A 29 42.82 -13.69 -56.38
CA PRO A 29 43.74 -13.24 -55.36
C PRO A 29 43.37 -11.81 -54.95
N TRP A 30 43.04 -11.64 -53.67
CA TRP A 30 42.91 -10.31 -53.07
C TRP A 30 44.30 -9.68 -53.04
N THR A 31 44.50 -8.57 -53.73
CA THR A 31 45.74 -7.80 -53.63
C THR A 31 45.88 -7.21 -52.23
N ASP A 32 47.09 -7.09 -51.71
CA ASP A 32 47.41 -6.60 -50.35
C ASP A 32 46.72 -5.26 -49.98
N THR A 33 46.35 -4.47 -50.98
CA THR A 33 45.57 -3.23 -50.85
C THR A 33 44.12 -3.45 -50.38
N GLY A 34 43.47 -4.54 -50.78
CA GLY A 34 42.09 -4.87 -50.38
C GLY A 34 41.98 -5.33 -48.93
N LEU A 35 42.96 -6.12 -48.47
CA LEU A 35 43.03 -6.55 -47.06
C LEU A 35 43.24 -5.35 -46.13
N ALA A 36 44.15 -4.44 -46.49
CA ALA A 36 44.44 -3.26 -45.69
C ALA A 36 43.22 -2.31 -45.54
N ILE A 37 42.42 -2.14 -46.59
CA ILE A 37 41.19 -1.34 -46.54
C ILE A 37 40.14 -2.03 -45.68
N PHE A 38 40.00 -3.36 -45.80
CA PHE A 38 39.06 -4.15 -45.01
C PHE A 38 39.38 -4.08 -43.50
N TYR A 39 40.65 -4.23 -43.12
CA TYR A 39 41.07 -4.08 -41.72
C TYR A 39 40.89 -2.66 -41.17
N LYS A 40 41.11 -1.62 -41.99
CA LYS A 40 40.85 -0.23 -41.57
C LYS A 40 39.36 0.01 -41.31
N ILE A 41 38.47 -0.51 -42.17
CA ILE A 41 37.02 -0.38 -41.97
C ILE A 41 36.58 -1.11 -40.69
N ILE A 42 37.06 -2.34 -40.45
CA ILE A 42 36.74 -3.09 -39.22
C ILE A 42 37.25 -2.36 -37.98
N LEU A 43 38.47 -1.82 -38.01
CA LEU A 43 39.03 -1.06 -36.89
C LEU A 43 38.27 0.25 -36.64
N SER A 44 37.81 0.94 -37.69
CA SER A 44 36.99 2.14 -37.57
C SER A 44 35.59 1.83 -37.02
N VAL A 45 34.96 0.74 -37.47
CA VAL A 45 33.65 0.30 -36.93
C VAL A 45 33.78 -0.16 -35.47
N ALA A 46 34.84 -0.89 -35.14
CA ALA A 46 35.14 -1.28 -33.76
C ALA A 46 35.40 -0.06 -32.86
N ALA A 47 36.12 0.95 -33.36
CA ALA A 47 36.35 2.20 -32.62
C ALA A 47 35.07 3.01 -32.42
N ILE A 48 34.18 3.06 -33.43
CA ILE A 48 32.86 3.72 -33.32
C ILE A 48 31.95 2.97 -32.35
N LEU A 49 31.97 1.62 -32.35
CA LEU A 49 31.25 0.80 -31.37
C LEU A 49 31.82 0.95 -29.96
N LEU A 50 33.14 1.08 -29.79
CA LEU A 50 33.78 1.35 -28.50
C LEU A 50 33.50 2.78 -28.01
N LEU A 51 33.45 3.77 -28.89
CA LEU A 51 33.06 5.15 -28.55
C LEU A 51 31.56 5.22 -28.21
N GLY A 52 30.70 4.48 -28.92
CA GLY A 52 29.28 4.31 -28.61
C GLY A 52 29.03 3.55 -27.31
N TYR A 53 29.88 2.57 -26.97
CA TYR A 53 29.83 1.85 -25.69
C TYR A 53 30.26 2.75 -24.51
N ASN A 54 31.25 3.64 -24.72
CA ASN A 54 31.65 4.63 -23.72
C ASN A 54 30.63 5.77 -23.55
N PHE A 55 29.84 6.08 -24.58
CA PHE A 55 28.71 7.03 -24.48
C PHE A 55 27.39 6.39 -24.02
N CYS A 56 27.31 5.05 -23.97
CA CYS A 56 26.19 4.31 -23.38
C CYS A 56 26.46 3.86 -21.95
N CYS A 57 27.47 4.43 -21.29
CA CYS A 57 27.40 4.63 -19.85
C CYS A 57 26.49 5.84 -19.60
N THR A 58 25.18 5.67 -19.84
CA THR A 58 24.21 6.47 -19.09
C THR A 58 24.63 6.33 -17.64
N THR A 59 24.96 7.44 -16.99
CA THR A 59 25.10 7.49 -15.55
C THR A 59 23.88 6.76 -14.99
N ARG A 60 24.08 5.53 -14.46
CA ARG A 60 23.03 4.91 -13.66
C ARG A 60 22.75 5.96 -12.59
N PRO A 61 21.51 6.47 -12.46
CA PRO A 61 21.20 7.34 -11.35
C PRO A 61 21.69 6.60 -10.11
N ARG A 62 22.66 7.20 -9.42
CA ARG A 62 23.09 6.72 -8.11
C ARG A 62 21.78 6.58 -7.33
N LEU A 63 21.52 5.39 -6.80
CA LEU A 63 20.44 5.17 -5.83
C LEU A 63 20.68 6.18 -4.72
N VAL A 64 20.08 7.36 -4.82
CA VAL A 64 19.89 8.22 -3.68
C VAL A 64 18.83 7.47 -2.91
N ALA A 65 19.27 6.63 -1.97
CA ALA A 65 18.38 6.09 -0.97
C ALA A 65 17.59 7.28 -0.43
N THR A 66 16.26 7.19 -0.41
CA THR A 66 15.42 8.22 0.20
C THR A 66 15.99 8.46 1.59
N GLN A 67 16.47 9.67 1.84
CA GLN A 67 16.96 10.10 3.14
C GLN A 67 15.93 11.11 3.67
N VAL A 68 15.48 10.90 4.90
CA VAL A 68 14.67 11.88 5.62
C VAL A 68 15.46 12.21 6.87
N GLU A 69 15.82 13.49 7.03
CA GLU A 69 16.57 13.94 8.20
C GLU A 69 15.80 13.60 9.48
N GLY A 70 16.49 13.07 10.49
CA GLY A 70 15.89 12.61 11.73
C GLY A 70 15.26 11.20 11.69
N VAL A 71 15.16 10.56 10.52
CA VAL A 71 14.61 9.20 10.38
C VAL A 71 15.73 8.17 10.21
N PRO A 72 15.80 7.10 11.03
CA PRO A 72 16.76 6.02 10.83
C PRO A 72 16.60 5.36 9.47
N GLN A 73 17.71 5.13 8.75
CA GLN A 73 17.64 4.68 7.35
C GLN A 73 16.91 3.34 7.15
N PHE A 74 16.96 2.43 8.12
CA PHE A 74 16.27 1.13 8.03
C PHE A 74 14.74 1.29 7.94
N VAL A 75 14.18 2.38 8.50
CA VAL A 75 12.74 2.71 8.39
C VAL A 75 12.34 2.90 6.93
N LEU A 76 13.22 3.51 6.12
CA LEU A 76 12.98 3.79 4.71
C LEU A 76 13.39 2.62 3.80
N ASP A 77 14.53 1.99 4.11
CA ASP A 77 15.08 0.87 3.32
C ASP A 77 14.17 -0.37 3.30
N TYR A 78 13.43 -0.60 4.38
CA TYR A 78 12.58 -1.78 4.57
C TYR A 78 11.08 -1.46 4.57
N ALA A 79 10.70 -0.19 4.32
CA ALA A 79 9.32 0.23 4.25
C ALA A 79 8.53 -0.65 3.27
N PRO A 80 7.30 -1.08 3.60
CA PRO A 80 6.45 -1.79 2.65
C PRO A 80 6.17 -0.93 1.42
N LEU A 81 5.94 -1.60 0.30
CA LEU A 81 5.27 -1.04 -0.86
C LEU A 81 3.86 -1.60 -0.89
N THR A 82 2.89 -0.77 -1.25
CA THR A 82 1.49 -1.18 -1.25
C THR A 82 0.98 -1.27 -2.69
N TYR A 83 0.55 -2.45 -3.11
CA TYR A 83 -0.32 -2.56 -4.28
C TYR A 83 -1.75 -2.30 -3.83
N LEU A 84 -2.40 -1.36 -4.54
CA LEU A 84 -3.85 -1.20 -4.52
C LEU A 84 -4.47 -2.17 -5.52
N ASP A 85 -5.71 -2.57 -5.30
CA ASP A 85 -6.40 -3.48 -6.21
C ASP A 85 -6.57 -2.87 -7.62
N THR A 86 -6.55 -3.73 -8.65
CA THR A 86 -6.78 -3.33 -10.05
C THR A 86 -8.14 -2.68 -10.30
N ALA A 87 -9.13 -2.95 -9.45
CA ALA A 87 -10.44 -2.32 -9.46
C ALA A 87 -10.65 -1.36 -8.29
N GLU A 88 -9.58 -0.84 -7.68
CA GLU A 88 -9.68 0.18 -6.62
C GLU A 88 -10.34 1.46 -7.16
N ALA A 89 -11.27 1.99 -6.37
CA ALA A 89 -11.98 3.24 -6.63
C ALA A 89 -11.72 4.30 -5.56
N TYR A 90 -11.26 3.88 -4.37
CA TYR A 90 -10.99 4.70 -3.21
C TYR A 90 -9.49 4.63 -2.90
N PHE A 91 -8.76 5.61 -3.43
CA PHE A 91 -7.31 5.68 -3.34
C PHE A 91 -6.86 6.36 -2.03
N PRO A 92 -5.56 6.30 -1.66
CA PRO A 92 -5.05 7.01 -0.49
C PRO A 92 -5.38 8.50 -0.52
N SER A 93 -5.79 9.05 0.62
CA SER A 93 -6.32 10.42 0.74
C SER A 93 -5.42 11.33 1.56
N ASP A 94 -5.53 12.63 1.36
CA ASP A 94 -4.79 13.60 2.18
C ASP A 94 -5.41 13.73 3.57
N ILE A 95 -4.60 13.57 4.62
CA ILE A 95 -5.04 13.64 6.02
C ILE A 95 -5.63 15.02 6.36
N SER A 96 -5.07 16.11 5.81
CA SER A 96 -5.56 17.47 6.07
C SER A 96 -6.86 17.77 5.32
N ALA A 97 -7.04 17.19 4.14
CA ALA A 97 -8.29 17.28 3.38
C ALA A 97 -9.45 16.67 4.15
N GLN A 98 -9.25 15.54 4.84
CA GLN A 98 -10.29 14.96 5.71
C GLN A 98 -10.86 15.99 6.68
N ILE A 99 -9.98 16.70 7.39
CA ILE A 99 -10.36 17.73 8.39
C ILE A 99 -11.07 18.91 7.70
N THR A 100 -10.67 19.24 6.47
CA THR A 100 -11.25 20.35 5.70
C THR A 100 -12.67 20.05 5.21
N TYR A 101 -12.93 18.78 4.84
CA TYR A 101 -14.23 18.33 4.31
C TYR A 101 -15.19 17.80 5.37
N THR A 102 -14.83 17.93 6.64
CA THR A 102 -15.64 17.51 7.78
C THR A 102 -15.79 18.64 8.81
N HIS A 103 -16.68 18.45 9.77
CA HIS A 103 -16.84 19.27 10.96
C HIS A 103 -17.04 18.37 12.19
N PRO A 104 -16.67 18.82 13.40
CA PRO A 104 -16.88 18.05 14.60
C PRO A 104 -18.38 18.01 14.97
N ALA A 105 -18.88 16.82 15.29
CA ALA A 105 -20.25 16.60 15.74
C ALA A 105 -20.30 15.62 16.92
N ILE A 106 -21.34 15.74 17.74
CA ILE A 106 -21.68 14.83 18.84
C ILE A 106 -23.16 14.47 18.72
N ASN A 107 -23.51 13.18 18.72
CA ASN A 107 -24.89 12.69 18.57
C ASN A 107 -25.59 13.26 17.33
N GLY A 108 -24.88 13.31 16.19
CA GLY A 108 -25.37 13.89 14.93
C GLY A 108 -25.52 15.42 14.89
N SER A 109 -25.27 16.14 15.99
CA SER A 109 -25.35 17.61 16.04
C SER A 109 -23.97 18.25 15.91
N SER A 110 -23.87 19.25 15.02
CA SER A 110 -22.64 20.02 14.81
C SER A 110 -22.25 20.80 16.07
N MET A 111 -20.97 20.79 16.44
CA MET A 111 -20.45 21.54 17.59
C MET A 111 -20.31 23.06 17.33
N HIS A 112 -20.81 23.56 16.19
CA HIS A 112 -20.74 24.97 15.82
C HIS A 112 -21.89 25.84 16.41
N GLU A 113 -22.83 25.26 17.17
CA GLU A 113 -23.93 26.02 17.78
C GLU A 113 -23.46 26.83 19.00
N ASP A 114 -23.03 28.08 18.74
CA ASP A 114 -22.91 29.28 19.61
C ASP A 114 -22.23 29.18 21.00
N GLU A 115 -21.88 28.00 21.52
CA GLU A 115 -21.42 27.81 22.91
C GLU A 115 -19.91 27.49 23.04
N ASP A 116 -19.27 26.89 22.02
CA ASP A 116 -17.94 26.26 22.19
C ASP A 116 -16.73 27.01 21.58
N GLU A 117 -16.95 28.11 20.84
CA GLU A 117 -15.91 28.90 20.10
C GLU A 117 -14.76 28.04 19.52
N ILE A 118 -15.08 27.00 18.74
CA ILE A 118 -14.07 26.12 18.15
C ILE A 118 -13.35 26.83 16.99
N PRO A 119 -12.01 27.00 17.02
CA PRO A 119 -11.28 27.61 15.91
C PRO A 119 -11.29 26.71 14.67
N THR A 120 -10.92 27.25 13.51
CA THR A 120 -10.70 26.42 12.31
C THR A 120 -9.71 25.30 12.60
N LEU A 121 -10.18 24.07 12.42
CA LEU A 121 -9.42 22.86 12.70
C LEU A 121 -8.47 22.54 11.53
N ASN A 122 -7.32 21.97 11.88
CA ASN A 122 -6.31 21.45 10.97
C ASN A 122 -5.47 20.39 11.70
N THR A 123 -4.50 19.82 11.00
CA THR A 123 -3.65 18.75 11.52
C THR A 123 -2.84 19.15 12.76
N THR A 124 -2.60 20.43 13.01
CA THR A 124 -1.80 20.92 14.15
C THR A 124 -2.65 21.08 15.41
N ASN A 125 -3.94 21.41 15.29
CA ASN A 125 -4.80 21.73 16.43
C ASN A 125 -5.98 20.77 16.64
N LEU A 126 -6.15 19.71 15.83
CA LEU A 126 -7.31 18.81 15.95
C LEU A 126 -7.56 18.26 17.37
N HIS A 127 -6.49 17.94 18.11
CA HIS A 127 -6.54 17.49 19.51
C HIS A 127 -7.26 18.42 20.49
N ILE A 128 -7.53 19.69 20.15
CA ILE A 128 -8.31 20.58 21.03
C ILE A 128 -9.72 20.02 21.27
N LEU A 129 -10.24 19.22 20.33
CA LEU A 129 -11.52 18.54 20.45
C LEU A 129 -11.56 17.58 21.66
N ASN A 130 -10.41 17.11 22.13
CA ASN A 130 -10.32 16.24 23.31
C ASN A 130 -10.79 16.93 24.61
N LYS A 131 -11.01 18.25 24.61
CA LYS A 131 -11.53 18.99 25.76
C LYS A 131 -13.05 18.90 25.90
N TYR A 132 -13.75 18.49 24.85
CA TYR A 132 -15.21 18.48 24.78
C TYR A 132 -15.75 17.05 24.84
N GLY A 133 -17.07 16.93 25.01
CA GLY A 133 -17.75 15.63 25.10
C GLY A 133 -17.12 14.70 26.15
N GLU A 134 -16.98 13.43 25.78
CA GLU A 134 -16.33 12.39 26.59
C GLU A 134 -14.81 12.40 26.37
N ASN A 135 -14.17 13.54 26.69
CA ASN A 135 -12.75 13.79 26.43
C ASN A 135 -12.36 13.57 24.95
N GLY A 136 -13.24 13.97 24.03
CA GLY A 136 -13.13 13.85 22.58
C GLY A 136 -13.49 12.49 21.99
N THR A 137 -13.70 11.46 22.80
CA THR A 137 -13.88 10.09 22.30
C THR A 137 -15.21 9.86 21.58
N ASN A 138 -16.22 10.67 21.87
CA ASN A 138 -17.54 10.65 21.23
C ASN A 138 -17.73 11.78 20.21
N ILE A 139 -16.63 12.37 19.72
CA ILE A 139 -16.68 13.40 18.67
C ILE A 139 -16.38 12.74 17.33
N TYR A 140 -17.19 13.06 16.33
CA TYR A 140 -17.11 12.52 14.97
C TYR A 140 -16.76 13.63 13.99
N LEU A 141 -15.80 13.39 13.11
CA LEU A 141 -15.50 14.25 11.96
C LEU A 141 -16.53 14.00 10.86
N THR A 142 -17.70 14.61 11.02
CA THR A 142 -18.87 14.41 10.16
C THR A 142 -18.73 15.17 8.86
N SER A 143 -19.11 14.54 7.75
CA SER A 143 -19.02 15.11 6.41
C SER A 143 -19.79 16.41 6.26
N ASN A 144 -19.17 17.36 5.55
CA ASN A 144 -19.83 18.58 5.09
C ASN A 144 -20.75 18.35 3.87
N SER A 145 -20.85 17.12 3.37
CA SER A 145 -21.63 16.78 2.17
C SER A 145 -22.35 15.45 2.35
N ASP A 146 -23.43 15.25 1.61
CA ASP A 146 -24.09 13.94 1.57
C ASP A 146 -23.20 12.93 0.85
N ILE A 147 -22.73 11.90 1.57
CA ILE A 147 -21.84 10.88 1.00
C ILE A 147 -22.51 10.04 -0.09
N THR A 148 -23.85 9.96 -0.08
CA THR A 148 -24.59 9.22 -1.11
C THR A 148 -24.51 9.90 -2.48
N SER A 149 -24.11 11.18 -2.52
CA SER A 149 -23.80 11.87 -3.78
C SER A 149 -22.37 11.61 -4.28
N SER A 150 -21.61 10.73 -3.62
CA SER A 150 -20.23 10.36 -3.97
C SER A 150 -19.30 11.57 -4.18
N PRO A 151 -19.13 12.44 -3.15
CA PRO A 151 -18.28 13.61 -3.28
C PRO A 151 -16.83 13.20 -3.62
N SER A 152 -16.21 13.93 -4.56
CA SER A 152 -14.94 13.52 -5.18
C SER A 152 -13.78 13.36 -4.20
N TRP A 153 -13.79 14.08 -3.07
CA TRP A 153 -12.73 14.00 -2.06
C TRP A 153 -12.65 12.63 -1.38
N LEU A 154 -13.72 11.82 -1.43
CA LEU A 154 -13.74 10.44 -0.92
C LEU A 154 -12.93 9.48 -1.80
N THR A 155 -12.67 9.80 -3.07
CA THR A 155 -11.97 8.91 -4.00
C THR A 155 -10.44 8.97 -3.88
N GLY A 156 -9.91 9.93 -3.12
CA GLY A 156 -8.48 10.05 -2.85
C GLY A 156 -7.62 10.41 -4.05
N VAL A 157 -6.34 10.04 -4.00
CA VAL A 157 -5.31 10.39 -4.99
C VAL A 157 -4.64 9.12 -5.54
N VAL A 158 -4.79 8.91 -6.84
CA VAL A 158 -4.11 7.81 -7.53
C VAL A 158 -2.57 7.99 -7.44
N PRO A 159 -1.82 6.99 -6.93
CA PRO A 159 -0.36 7.03 -6.93
C PRO A 159 0.19 7.19 -8.35
N ASN A 160 1.25 7.99 -8.50
CA ASN A 160 1.93 8.17 -9.78
C ASN A 160 2.47 6.82 -10.28
N SER A 161 2.11 6.42 -11.50
CA SER A 161 2.46 5.10 -12.06
C SER A 161 3.95 4.83 -12.21
N THR A 162 4.80 5.87 -12.22
CA THR A 162 6.25 5.72 -12.33
C THR A 162 6.93 5.72 -10.98
N THR A 163 6.49 6.58 -10.05
CA THR A 163 7.19 6.79 -8.77
C THR A 163 6.50 6.13 -7.58
N GLY A 164 5.22 5.78 -7.70
CA GLY A 164 4.38 5.35 -6.58
C GLY A 164 4.01 6.47 -5.62
N LYS A 165 4.26 7.73 -5.95
CA LYS A 165 3.98 8.88 -5.05
C LYS A 165 2.55 9.40 -5.23
N THR A 166 1.85 9.70 -4.15
CA THR A 166 0.58 10.46 -4.17
C THR A 166 0.87 11.96 -4.29
N SER A 167 0.61 12.58 -5.43
CA SER A 167 0.92 14.01 -5.64
C SER A 167 -0.02 14.92 -4.86
N ASN A 168 0.52 15.94 -4.18
CA ASN A 168 -0.25 16.93 -3.40
C ASN A 168 -1.15 16.33 -2.30
N ALA A 169 -0.80 15.15 -1.79
CA ALA A 169 -1.46 14.51 -0.65
C ALA A 169 -0.41 13.88 0.26
N ILE A 170 -0.55 14.10 1.57
CA ILE A 170 0.15 13.37 2.62
C ILE A 170 -0.83 12.34 3.17
N SER A 171 -0.69 11.10 2.69
CA SER A 171 -1.64 10.00 2.92
C SER A 171 -1.14 8.97 3.92
N CYS A 172 0.00 9.25 4.55
CA CYS A 172 0.69 8.32 5.42
C CYS A 172 1.17 8.99 6.69
N ALA A 173 1.19 8.21 7.77
CA ALA A 173 1.93 8.53 8.99
C ALA A 173 2.86 7.37 9.34
N ILE A 174 4.16 7.64 9.43
CA ILE A 174 5.17 6.65 9.83
C ILE A 174 5.55 6.93 11.27
N ILE A 175 5.24 5.97 12.15
CA ILE A 175 5.43 6.12 13.60
C ILE A 175 6.53 5.16 14.04
N ILE A 176 7.58 5.72 14.63
CA ILE A 176 8.77 5.00 15.08
C ILE A 176 8.70 4.89 16.59
N TYR A 177 8.56 3.66 17.10
CA TYR A 177 8.54 3.39 18.53
C TYR A 177 9.79 2.60 18.95
N PRO A 178 10.85 3.27 19.43
CA PRO A 178 11.98 2.59 20.06
C PRO A 178 11.53 2.04 21.42
N LYS A 179 11.58 0.73 21.59
CA LYS A 179 11.15 0.09 22.83
C LYS A 179 12.18 0.35 23.94
N PRO A 180 11.76 0.52 25.21
CA PRO A 180 12.66 0.87 26.32
C PRO A 180 13.80 -0.12 26.62
N SER A 181 13.74 -1.34 26.10
CA SER A 181 14.80 -2.34 26.28
C SER A 181 14.98 -3.16 25.01
N LEU A 182 16.21 -3.63 24.78
CA LEU A 182 16.59 -4.64 23.76
C LEU A 182 16.87 -4.16 22.33
N SER A 183 17.17 -2.88 22.06
CA SER A 183 17.40 -2.40 20.68
C SER A 183 16.26 -2.76 19.70
N VAL A 184 15.06 -2.97 20.23
CA VAL A 184 13.87 -3.28 19.44
C VAL A 184 13.20 -1.98 19.05
N THR A 185 12.86 -1.85 17.78
CA THR A 185 12.07 -0.73 17.28
C THR A 185 10.87 -1.31 16.53
N ASP A 186 9.67 -0.93 16.94
CA ASP A 186 8.47 -1.18 16.14
C ASP A 186 8.22 0.05 15.27
N VAL A 187 8.06 -0.15 13.97
CA VAL A 187 7.78 0.92 13.02
C VAL A 187 6.43 0.66 12.37
N PHE A 188 5.49 1.57 12.56
CA PHE A 188 4.16 1.50 12.00
C PHE A 188 4.08 2.36 10.75
N TYR A 189 3.54 1.78 9.68
CA TYR A 189 3.31 2.45 8.41
C TYR A 189 1.79 2.56 8.25
N PHE A 190 1.24 3.70 8.68
CA PHE A 190 -0.19 3.99 8.57
C PHE A 190 -0.53 4.53 7.19
N TYR A 191 -1.68 4.10 6.69
CA TYR A 191 -2.29 4.48 5.42
C TYR A 191 -3.63 5.13 5.71
N PHE A 192 -3.86 6.29 5.10
CA PHE A 192 -5.10 7.02 5.26
C PHE A 192 -5.94 6.98 3.97
N TYR A 193 -7.21 6.64 4.11
CA TYR A 193 -8.20 6.69 3.05
C TYR A 193 -9.38 7.55 3.52
N ALA A 194 -9.98 8.33 2.63
CA ALA A 194 -11.12 9.19 3.00
C ALA A 194 -12.43 8.41 3.08
N TYR A 195 -12.48 7.21 2.51
CA TYR A 195 -13.65 6.36 2.49
C TYR A 195 -13.23 4.90 2.48
N ASN A 196 -13.85 4.10 3.34
CA ASN A 196 -13.81 2.66 3.29
C ASN A 196 -15.14 2.18 2.70
N GLN A 197 -15.04 1.41 1.61
CA GLN A 197 -16.17 0.67 1.09
C GLN A 197 -16.20 -0.71 1.73
N GLY A 198 -17.24 -0.98 2.50
CA GLY A 198 -17.40 -2.23 3.21
C GLY A 198 -17.64 -3.42 2.29
N ASN A 199 -17.65 -4.62 2.86
CA ASN A 199 -17.79 -5.84 2.07
C ASN A 199 -19.24 -6.07 1.63
N THR A 200 -19.38 -6.75 0.48
CA THR A 200 -20.68 -7.20 -0.02
C THR A 200 -20.97 -8.62 0.44
N VAL A 201 -22.00 -8.79 1.27
CA VAL A 201 -22.46 -10.09 1.78
C VAL A 201 -23.86 -10.36 1.24
N PHE A 202 -24.04 -11.47 0.51
CA PHE A 202 -25.31 -11.81 -0.17
C PHE A 202 -25.89 -10.67 -1.03
N GLY A 203 -25.03 -9.92 -1.70
CA GLY A 203 -25.43 -8.80 -2.57
C GLY A 203 -25.79 -7.51 -1.82
N ARG A 204 -25.52 -7.44 -0.51
CA ARG A 204 -25.67 -6.22 0.31
C ARG A 204 -24.32 -5.73 0.77
N GLU A 205 -24.00 -4.49 0.45
CA GLU A 205 -22.82 -3.77 0.91
C GLU A 205 -23.04 -3.26 2.33
N LEU A 206 -22.08 -3.55 3.23
CA LEU A 206 -22.20 -3.36 4.67
C LEU A 206 -20.86 -2.88 5.24
N GLY A 207 -20.92 -1.93 6.19
CA GLY A 207 -19.75 -1.45 6.91
C GLY A 207 -18.98 -0.30 6.23
N ASP A 208 -19.61 0.45 5.33
CA ASP A 208 -19.05 1.66 4.76
C ASP A 208 -18.82 2.72 5.84
N HIS A 209 -17.69 3.41 5.78
CA HIS A 209 -17.46 4.54 6.67
C HIS A 209 -16.55 5.60 6.04
N ILE A 210 -16.72 6.83 6.51
CA ILE A 210 -15.81 7.93 6.18
C ILE A 210 -14.55 7.81 7.01
N GLY A 211 -13.42 8.08 6.37
CA GLY A 211 -12.08 8.00 6.93
C GLY A 211 -11.70 6.57 7.26
N ASP A 212 -10.43 6.24 7.04
CA ASP A 212 -9.90 4.95 7.42
C ASP A 212 -8.42 5.01 7.72
N TRP A 213 -8.03 4.29 8.77
CA TRP A 213 -6.66 4.16 9.24
C TRP A 213 -6.27 2.69 9.25
N GLU A 214 -5.60 2.30 8.18
CA GLU A 214 -5.02 0.97 7.99
C GLU A 214 -3.51 1.00 8.23
N HIS A 215 -2.89 -0.13 8.56
CA HIS A 215 -1.44 -0.13 8.78
C HIS A 215 -0.74 -1.48 8.60
N ASN A 216 0.55 -1.37 8.27
CA ASN A 216 1.49 -2.41 8.60
C ASN A 216 2.36 -2.00 9.79
N MET A 217 2.94 -2.98 10.48
CA MET A 217 4.03 -2.73 11.42
C MET A 217 5.18 -3.69 11.16
N ILE A 218 6.40 -3.19 11.14
CA ILE A 218 7.61 -4.02 11.07
C ILE A 218 8.35 -3.90 12.39
N ARG A 219 8.65 -5.06 13.00
CA ARG A 219 9.50 -5.15 14.18
C ARG A 219 10.95 -5.31 13.76
N PHE A 220 11.82 -4.45 14.27
CA PHE A 220 13.26 -4.47 14.05
C PHE A 220 14.00 -4.85 15.32
N GLN A 221 15.09 -5.59 15.15
CA GLN A 221 16.10 -5.86 16.17
C GLN A 221 17.41 -5.30 15.63
N ASP A 222 17.98 -4.28 16.29
CA ASP A 222 19.22 -3.61 15.86
C ASP A 222 19.15 -3.13 14.39
N GLY A 223 17.99 -2.63 13.97
CA GLY A 223 17.73 -2.19 12.59
C GLY A 223 17.54 -3.31 11.56
N VAL A 224 17.51 -4.58 11.98
CA VAL A 224 17.23 -5.74 11.13
C VAL A 224 15.77 -6.16 11.30
N PRO A 225 14.95 -6.21 10.22
CA PRO A 225 13.55 -6.56 10.31
C PRO A 225 13.36 -8.05 10.66
N GLN A 226 12.50 -8.33 11.64
CA GLN A 226 12.24 -9.66 12.19
C GLN A 226 10.90 -10.22 11.71
N ALA A 227 9.84 -9.40 11.77
CA ALA A 227 8.48 -9.79 11.44
C ALA A 227 7.67 -8.56 11.00
N MET A 228 6.57 -8.81 10.31
CA MET A 228 5.64 -7.79 9.86
C MET A 228 4.19 -8.18 10.19
N TRP A 229 3.43 -7.21 10.69
CA TRP A 229 2.00 -7.26 10.92
C TRP A 229 1.24 -6.61 9.77
N PHE A 230 0.14 -7.22 9.37
CA PHE A 230 -0.81 -6.72 8.39
C PHE A 230 -2.17 -6.55 9.06
N SER A 231 -2.67 -5.31 9.23
CA SER A 231 -3.99 -5.06 9.81
C SER A 231 -5.11 -5.50 8.86
N GLN A 232 -6.12 -6.16 9.40
CA GLN A 232 -7.30 -6.61 8.68
C GLN A 232 -8.51 -6.38 9.59
N HIS A 233 -9.30 -5.36 9.26
CA HIS A 233 -10.48 -4.99 10.05
C HIS A 233 -10.11 -4.80 11.53
N ASN A 234 -10.76 -5.53 12.44
CA ASN A 234 -10.52 -5.48 13.89
C ASN A 234 -9.30 -6.32 14.37
N ASN A 235 -8.59 -7.02 13.47
CA ASN A 235 -7.41 -7.80 13.81
C ASN A 235 -6.37 -7.80 12.67
N GLY A 236 -5.84 -8.96 12.27
CA GLY A 236 -4.80 -9.06 11.24
C GLY A 236 -4.00 -10.35 11.32
N GLN A 237 -2.89 -10.37 10.59
CA GLN A 237 -1.96 -11.50 10.55
C GLN A 237 -0.50 -11.02 10.67
N ALA A 238 0.34 -11.84 11.31
CA ALA A 238 1.78 -11.63 11.36
C ALA A 238 2.54 -12.69 10.57
N PHE A 239 3.65 -12.27 9.95
CA PHE A 239 4.58 -13.13 9.24
C PHE A 239 6.02 -12.82 9.62
N THR A 240 6.90 -13.82 9.60
CA THR A 240 8.34 -13.61 9.67
C THR A 240 8.78 -12.77 8.48
N TYR A 241 9.71 -11.85 8.68
CA TYR A 241 10.15 -10.99 7.59
C TYR A 241 10.78 -11.76 6.41
N PRO A 242 11.58 -12.84 6.63
CA PRO A 242 12.12 -13.63 5.54
C PRO A 242 11.08 -14.26 4.63
N SER A 243 9.91 -14.65 5.16
CA SER A 243 8.86 -15.33 4.38
C SER A 243 8.08 -14.42 3.44
N LEU A 244 8.19 -13.09 3.62
CA LEU A 244 7.45 -12.11 2.81
C LEU A 244 7.99 -11.99 1.40
N GLU A 245 7.06 -11.83 0.45
CA GLU A 245 7.37 -11.35 -0.88
C GLU A 245 8.00 -9.94 -0.79
N LYS A 246 9.02 -9.69 -1.63
CA LYS A 246 9.73 -8.42 -1.68
C LYS A 246 9.86 -7.95 -3.12
N LEU A 247 9.99 -6.63 -3.31
CA LEU A 247 10.16 -6.05 -4.63
C LEU A 247 11.34 -6.69 -5.38
N HIS A 248 11.05 -7.26 -6.55
CA HIS A 248 12.00 -8.05 -7.33
C HIS A 248 12.97 -7.21 -8.18
N SER A 249 12.69 -5.92 -8.40
CA SER A 249 13.48 -5.00 -9.22
C SER A 249 13.27 -3.53 -8.83
N GLY A 250 14.27 -2.66 -9.02
CA GLY A 250 14.18 -1.23 -8.71
C GLY A 250 14.85 -0.83 -7.38
N PRO A 251 14.69 0.43 -6.92
CA PRO A 251 15.18 0.88 -5.62
C PRO A 251 14.60 0.04 -4.46
N GLY A 252 15.45 -0.38 -3.52
CA GLY A 252 15.02 -1.24 -2.40
C GLY A 252 14.78 -2.71 -2.78
N ARG A 253 15.22 -3.15 -3.97
CA ARG A 253 15.15 -4.54 -4.44
C ARG A 253 15.59 -5.53 -3.37
N GLY A 254 14.75 -6.54 -3.14
CA GLY A 254 15.01 -7.64 -2.19
C GLY A 254 14.97 -7.22 -0.72
N LYS A 255 14.64 -5.97 -0.41
CA LYS A 255 14.44 -5.47 0.96
C LYS A 255 12.96 -5.20 1.23
N ARG A 256 12.33 -4.36 0.41
CA ARG A 256 10.98 -3.83 0.69
C ARG A 256 9.89 -4.90 0.51
N PRO A 257 9.11 -5.23 1.54
CA PRO A 257 8.05 -6.22 1.45
C PRO A 257 6.86 -5.64 0.66
N ILE A 258 6.08 -6.54 0.04
CA ILE A 258 4.86 -6.15 -0.66
C ILE A 258 3.66 -6.31 0.27
N ASN A 259 2.88 -5.25 0.37
CA ASN A 259 1.58 -5.20 0.99
C ASN A 259 0.51 -5.11 -0.10
N TYR A 260 -0.54 -5.91 0.02
CA TYR A 260 -1.68 -5.86 -0.89
C TYR A 260 -2.88 -5.32 -0.12
N SER A 261 -3.32 -4.11 -0.46
CA SER A 261 -4.50 -3.48 0.13
C SER A 261 -5.74 -3.99 -0.58
N ALA A 262 -6.73 -4.43 0.21
CA ALA A 262 -7.99 -4.93 -0.29
C ALA A 262 -8.81 -3.83 -0.93
N ARG A 263 -9.49 -4.18 -2.03
CA ARG A 263 -10.36 -3.26 -2.74
C ARG A 263 -11.45 -2.72 -1.81
N GLY A 264 -11.48 -1.40 -1.64
CA GLY A 264 -12.53 -0.70 -0.89
C GLY A 264 -12.39 -0.79 0.62
N SER A 265 -12.22 -2.00 1.18
CA SER A 265 -12.08 -2.20 2.63
C SER A 265 -10.68 -1.90 3.16
N HIS A 266 -9.70 -1.79 2.26
CA HIS A 266 -8.30 -1.42 2.50
C HIS A 266 -7.50 -2.30 3.48
N ALA A 267 -8.11 -3.36 4.01
CA ALA A 267 -7.46 -4.40 4.80
C ALA A 267 -6.20 -4.92 4.09
N ASN A 268 -5.16 -5.20 4.88
CA ASN A 268 -3.81 -5.45 4.39
C ASN A 268 -3.49 -6.95 4.36
N TYR A 269 -2.92 -7.41 3.25
CA TYR A 269 -2.61 -8.81 3.03
C TYR A 269 -1.21 -9.01 2.49
N ALA A 270 -0.58 -10.12 2.87
CA ALA A 270 0.74 -10.52 2.38
C ALA A 270 0.70 -11.22 1.01
N THR A 271 -0.50 -11.49 0.46
CA THR A 271 -0.69 -12.18 -0.82
C THR A 271 -1.86 -11.60 -1.62
N THR A 272 -1.85 -11.82 -2.93
CA THR A 272 -2.98 -11.52 -3.82
C THR A 272 -4.11 -12.54 -3.69
N GLY A 273 -5.29 -12.20 -4.21
CA GLY A 273 -6.40 -13.12 -4.36
C GLY A 273 -7.58 -12.81 -3.44
N LYS A 274 -8.27 -13.87 -3.02
CA LYS A 274 -9.44 -13.81 -2.14
C LYS A 274 -9.02 -14.11 -0.71
N HIS A 275 -9.51 -13.30 0.21
CA HIS A 275 -9.26 -13.47 1.64
C HIS A 275 -10.60 -13.46 2.38
N ASP A 276 -11.16 -14.64 2.63
CA ASP A 276 -12.29 -14.78 3.54
C ASP A 276 -11.82 -14.57 4.97
N HIS A 277 -12.50 -13.67 5.68
CA HIS A 277 -12.16 -13.29 7.05
C HIS A 277 -13.32 -13.52 8.02
N THR A 278 -14.23 -14.44 7.67
CA THR A 278 -15.33 -14.86 8.56
C THR A 278 -14.83 -15.34 9.93
N ILE A 279 -13.60 -15.90 9.99
CA ILE A 279 -12.92 -16.28 11.23
C ILE A 279 -11.72 -15.33 11.44
N PRO A 280 -11.67 -14.57 12.55
CA PRO A 280 -10.53 -13.68 12.83
C PRO A 280 -9.19 -14.43 12.80
N ASP A 281 -8.16 -13.82 12.19
CA ASP A 281 -6.80 -14.38 12.00
C ASP A 281 -6.71 -15.60 11.05
N LEU A 282 -7.81 -16.06 10.46
CA LEU A 282 -7.79 -17.19 9.51
C LEU A 282 -8.34 -16.79 8.14
N ASN A 283 -7.44 -16.49 7.21
CA ASN A 283 -7.79 -16.18 5.83
C ASN A 283 -7.99 -17.46 5.00
N LEU A 284 -9.22 -17.70 4.55
CA LEU A 284 -9.58 -18.82 3.69
C LEU A 284 -9.78 -18.34 2.24
N PRO A 285 -9.52 -19.18 1.22
CA PRO A 285 -9.71 -18.77 -0.18
C PRO A 285 -11.18 -18.57 -0.56
N ASN A 286 -12.13 -19.05 0.25
CA ASN A 286 -13.57 -18.91 0.06
C ASN A 286 -14.27 -18.78 1.41
N GLY A 287 -15.35 -18.01 1.46
CA GLY A 287 -16.29 -17.94 2.59
C GLY A 287 -17.35 -16.86 2.38
N PHE A 288 -17.84 -16.24 3.45
CA PHE A 288 -19.01 -15.37 3.41
C PHE A 288 -18.67 -13.87 3.34
N ILE A 289 -17.50 -13.48 3.86
CA ILE A 289 -17.04 -12.10 3.88
C ILE A 289 -15.64 -12.08 3.29
N ILE A 290 -15.53 -11.62 2.04
CA ILE A 290 -14.33 -11.80 1.22
C ILE A 290 -13.76 -10.45 0.82
N ASP A 291 -12.50 -10.25 1.15
CA ASP A 291 -11.66 -9.21 0.57
C ASP A 291 -10.95 -9.69 -0.69
N TYR A 292 -10.67 -8.74 -1.58
CA TYR A 292 -10.04 -8.97 -2.87
C TYR A 292 -8.80 -8.11 -3.00
N THR A 293 -7.67 -8.74 -3.32
CA THR A 293 -6.41 -8.05 -3.57
C THR A 293 -5.79 -8.45 -4.91
N SER A 294 -5.13 -7.51 -5.57
CA SER A 294 -4.40 -7.72 -6.83
C SER A 294 -3.27 -6.70 -7.02
N GLU A 295 -2.45 -6.89 -8.04
CA GLU A 295 -1.31 -6.01 -8.40
C GLU A 295 -1.77 -4.83 -9.27
N GLY A 296 -2.55 -3.91 -8.70
CA GLY A 296 -2.97 -2.68 -9.38
C GLY A 296 -1.94 -1.56 -9.27
N ALA A 297 -2.38 -0.38 -8.84
CA ALA A 297 -1.49 0.77 -8.69
C ALA A 297 -0.48 0.53 -7.56
N LEU A 298 0.82 0.61 -7.86
CA LEU A 298 1.87 0.54 -6.86
C LEU A 298 2.03 1.89 -6.17
N TRP A 299 2.00 1.87 -4.84
CA TRP A 299 2.13 3.02 -3.96
C TRP A 299 3.36 2.87 -3.08
N ASP A 300 4.10 3.96 -2.91
CA ASP A 300 5.23 4.07 -2.00
C ASP A 300 4.87 5.00 -0.81
N PRO A 301 4.52 4.41 0.34
CA PRO A 301 4.08 5.15 1.52
C PRO A 301 5.09 6.19 2.05
N VAL A 302 6.40 5.99 1.84
CA VAL A 302 7.42 6.87 2.44
C VAL A 302 7.78 8.06 1.56
N LEU A 303 7.22 8.17 0.34
CA LEU A 303 7.48 9.32 -0.55
C LEU A 303 6.67 10.58 -0.20
N ASN A 304 5.60 10.43 0.58
CA ASN A 304 4.77 11.51 1.10
C ASN A 304 4.09 11.04 2.40
N ALA A 305 4.81 11.19 3.51
CA ALA A 305 4.33 10.84 4.83
C ALA A 305 4.72 11.88 5.86
N TYR A 306 3.94 11.97 6.93
CA TYR A 306 4.41 12.50 8.19
C TYR A 306 5.22 11.44 8.94
N PHE A 307 6.28 11.86 9.64
CA PHE A 307 7.15 10.98 10.40
C PHE A 307 7.13 11.40 11.87
N TYR A 308 7.04 10.43 12.77
CA TYR A 308 6.95 10.68 14.21
C TYR A 308 7.84 9.73 15.00
N ASN A 309 8.48 10.24 16.04
CA ASN A 309 8.93 9.40 17.14
C ASN A 309 7.79 9.27 18.15
N TYR A 310 7.57 8.07 18.67
CA TYR A 310 6.55 7.82 19.69
C TYR A 310 7.19 7.47 21.02
N ASN A 311 6.71 8.10 22.09
CA ASN A 311 7.13 7.81 23.45
C ASN A 311 6.00 7.09 24.21
N GLY A 312 6.17 5.78 24.37
CA GLY A 312 5.18 4.95 25.08
C GLY A 312 5.09 5.18 26.59
N SER A 313 6.05 5.87 27.22
CA SER A 313 5.91 6.21 28.64
C SER A 313 4.92 7.35 28.86
N THR A 314 4.80 8.25 27.88
CA THR A 314 3.97 9.45 27.96
C THR A 314 2.79 9.43 27.00
N ASN A 315 2.68 8.43 26.12
CA ASN A 315 1.70 8.36 25.04
C ASN A 315 1.74 9.60 24.13
N THR A 316 2.95 10.05 23.76
CA THR A 316 3.16 11.27 22.97
C THR A 316 3.87 11.02 21.65
N PHE A 317 3.49 11.82 20.65
CA PHE A 317 4.15 11.88 19.35
C PHE A 317 5.07 13.10 19.32
N GLU A 318 6.27 12.91 18.78
CA GLU A 318 7.20 13.99 18.44
C GLU A 318 7.34 14.03 16.92
N GLY A 319 6.87 15.12 16.30
CA GLY A 319 6.90 15.32 14.86
C GLY A 319 8.31 15.53 14.31
N ILE A 320 8.73 14.71 13.35
CA ILE A 320 10.01 14.86 12.65
C ILE A 320 9.82 15.84 11.49
N ASN A 321 10.77 16.76 11.29
CA ASN A 321 10.73 17.80 10.24
C ASN A 321 9.45 18.66 10.24
N GLY A 322 8.90 18.93 11.44
CA GLY A 322 7.71 19.76 11.60
C GLY A 322 6.39 19.05 11.29
N ALA A 323 6.37 17.71 11.28
CA ALA A 323 5.14 16.94 11.18
C ALA A 323 4.13 17.36 12.28
N PRO A 324 2.84 17.59 11.94
CA PRO A 324 1.87 18.12 12.89
C PRO A 324 1.41 17.03 13.87
N GLU A 325 1.40 17.34 15.16
CA GLU A 325 1.09 16.36 16.22
C GLU A 325 -0.41 16.34 16.59
N GLY A 326 -1.14 17.42 16.32
CA GLY A 326 -2.52 17.57 16.78
C GLY A 326 -3.49 16.52 16.25
N ALA A 327 -3.33 16.09 14.99
CA ALA A 327 -4.12 15.01 14.41
C ALA A 327 -3.81 13.66 15.05
N MET A 328 -2.55 13.40 15.39
CA MET A 328 -2.11 12.15 16.02
C MET A 328 -2.66 11.99 17.43
N HIS A 329 -2.92 13.11 18.10
CA HIS A 329 -3.49 13.17 19.44
C HIS A 329 -5.02 13.23 19.48
N TYR A 330 -5.70 13.34 18.34
CA TYR A 330 -7.16 13.37 18.32
C TYR A 330 -7.74 11.99 18.66
N ARG A 331 -8.61 11.95 19.66
CA ARG A 331 -9.16 10.71 20.24
C ARG A 331 -10.51 10.29 19.67
N GLY A 332 -11.14 11.15 18.88
CA GLY A 332 -12.45 10.88 18.30
C GLY A 332 -12.37 10.08 17.00
N HIS A 333 -13.49 10.07 16.30
CA HIS A 333 -13.71 9.27 15.09
C HIS A 333 -13.42 10.09 13.83
N TRP A 334 -12.66 9.50 12.91
CA TRP A 334 -12.22 10.09 11.64
C TRP A 334 -13.30 10.05 10.54
N GLY A 335 -14.57 10.15 10.90
CA GLY A 335 -15.69 10.15 9.96
C GLY A 335 -17.02 10.37 10.65
N ASP A 336 -18.10 10.18 9.89
CA ASP A 336 -19.48 10.25 10.38
C ASP A 336 -19.70 9.29 11.56
N GLU A 337 -20.65 9.65 12.42
CA GLU A 337 -21.31 8.70 13.32
C GLU A 337 -22.20 7.75 12.51
N GLN A 338 -22.33 6.49 12.96
CA GLN A 338 -23.22 5.52 12.33
C GLN A 338 -24.60 6.13 12.08
N TYR A 339 -25.11 5.99 10.85
CA TYR A 339 -26.40 6.55 10.50
C TYR A 339 -27.51 5.84 11.30
N PRO A 340 -28.50 6.59 11.84
CA PRO A 340 -29.67 6.00 12.47
C PRO A 340 -30.37 5.02 11.52
N ILE A 341 -31.01 3.98 12.08
CA ILE A 341 -31.69 2.95 11.27
C ILE A 341 -32.82 3.55 10.42
N GLU A 342 -33.44 4.61 10.92
CA GLU A 342 -34.47 5.39 10.27
C GLU A 342 -33.95 6.45 9.26
N ASP A 343 -32.63 6.64 9.15
CA ASP A 343 -32.07 7.57 8.16
C ASP A 343 -32.41 7.07 6.74
N PRO A 344 -32.97 7.90 5.86
CA PRO A 344 -33.37 7.48 4.52
C PRO A 344 -32.19 7.01 3.65
N ARG A 345 -30.96 7.39 4.01
CA ARG A 345 -29.73 6.92 3.34
C ARG A 345 -29.30 5.56 3.84
N GLN A 346 -29.74 5.14 5.03
CA GLN A 346 -29.38 3.87 5.67
C GLN A 346 -30.35 2.77 5.20
N PRO A 347 -29.92 1.81 4.36
CA PRO A 347 -30.76 0.68 4.01
C PRO A 347 -31.04 -0.21 5.22
N ASP A 348 -32.14 -0.98 5.15
CA ASP A 348 -32.51 -1.96 6.17
C ASP A 348 -31.32 -2.84 6.56
N SER A 349 -31.15 -3.02 7.89
CA SER A 349 -30.11 -3.88 8.44
C SER A 349 -30.19 -5.30 7.88
N PHE A 350 -29.03 -5.94 7.75
CA PHE A 350 -28.90 -7.31 7.28
C PHE A 350 -28.18 -8.14 8.32
N PHE A 351 -28.89 -9.06 8.97
CA PHE A 351 -28.38 -9.85 10.11
C PHE A 351 -27.76 -9.00 11.24
N GLY A 352 -28.31 -7.80 11.48
CA GLY A 352 -27.82 -6.87 12.50
C GLY A 352 -26.66 -5.97 12.05
N PHE A 353 -26.17 -6.14 10.83
CA PHE A 353 -25.18 -5.25 10.22
C PHE A 353 -25.86 -4.17 9.37
N VAL A 354 -25.26 -3.00 9.29
CA VAL A 354 -25.77 -1.84 8.55
C VAL A 354 -24.79 -1.41 7.47
N LYS A 355 -25.29 -0.63 6.50
CA LYS A 355 -24.46 -0.07 5.42
C LYS A 355 -23.46 0.97 5.94
N TYR A 356 -23.92 2.07 6.52
CA TYR A 356 -23.04 3.15 6.97
C TYR A 356 -22.80 3.02 8.47
N VAL A 357 -21.53 2.83 8.85
CA VAL A 357 -21.09 2.71 10.25
C VAL A 357 -20.19 3.89 10.63
N SER A 358 -19.92 4.01 11.93
CA SER A 358 -19.04 5.06 12.43
C SER A 358 -17.62 4.95 11.84
N GLY A 359 -17.01 6.08 11.50
CA GLY A 359 -15.59 6.14 11.15
C GLY A 359 -14.69 5.63 12.29
N PRO A 360 -13.46 5.18 12.01
CA PRO A 360 -12.57 4.63 13.03
C PRO A 360 -11.90 5.73 13.85
N THR A 361 -11.35 5.38 15.00
CA THR A 361 -10.44 6.27 15.72
C THR A 361 -9.04 6.26 15.10
N GLY A 362 -8.21 7.22 15.52
CA GLY A 362 -6.89 7.46 14.94
C GLY A 362 -5.78 6.46 15.34
N PRO A 363 -4.55 6.67 14.85
CA PRO A 363 -3.42 5.76 15.09
C PRO A 363 -3.07 5.50 16.57
N GLN A 364 -3.37 6.44 17.46
CA GLN A 364 -3.10 6.30 18.90
C GLN A 364 -3.81 5.08 19.51
N ASP A 365 -4.98 4.69 19.00
CA ASP A 365 -5.77 3.57 19.52
C ASP A 365 -5.38 2.20 18.93
N LYS A 366 -4.33 2.16 18.09
CA LYS A 366 -3.94 0.95 17.33
C LYS A 366 -2.82 0.15 18.03
N TYR A 367 -2.83 0.12 19.36
CA TYR A 367 -1.91 -0.66 20.21
C TYR A 367 -0.42 -0.42 19.91
N LEU A 368 0.01 0.85 19.85
CA LEU A 368 1.39 1.22 19.50
C LEU A 368 2.45 0.61 20.46
N GLU A 369 2.08 0.38 21.71
CA GLU A 369 2.96 -0.14 22.77
C GLU A 369 2.95 -1.68 22.91
N ARG A 370 2.42 -2.42 21.93
CA ARG A 370 2.25 -3.88 22.01
C ARG A 370 3.56 -4.63 22.33
N GLY A 371 3.47 -5.64 23.21
CA GLY A 371 4.62 -6.49 23.56
C GLY A 371 5.07 -7.40 22.42
N ASP A 372 4.12 -8.04 21.75
CA ASP A 372 4.34 -8.90 20.59
C ASP A 372 4.15 -8.14 19.27
N VAL A 373 4.37 -8.81 18.14
CA VAL A 373 4.12 -8.24 16.80
C VAL A 373 2.62 -8.06 16.56
N CYS A 374 1.78 -8.92 17.15
CA CYS A 374 0.33 -8.82 17.13
C CYS A 374 -0.17 -7.88 18.26
N PRO A 375 -1.34 -7.24 18.10
CA PRO A 375 -1.93 -6.43 19.16
C PRO A 375 -2.29 -7.27 20.39
N GLY A 376 -2.19 -6.69 21.58
CA GLY A 376 -2.56 -7.34 22.85
C GLY A 376 -4.06 -7.31 23.12
N ASN A 377 -4.87 -7.89 22.23
CA ASN A 377 -6.33 -7.83 22.26
C ASN A 377 -7.00 -9.13 22.78
N GLY A 378 -6.21 -10.05 23.36
CA GLY A 378 -6.69 -11.34 23.86
C GLY A 378 -6.72 -12.46 22.81
N ILE A 379 -6.39 -12.17 21.55
CA ILE A 379 -6.16 -13.18 20.50
C ILE A 379 -4.69 -13.62 20.57
N PRO A 380 -4.39 -14.94 20.56
CA PRO A 380 -3.00 -15.40 20.56
C PRO A 380 -2.21 -14.86 19.36
N CYS A 381 -0.96 -14.47 19.59
CA CYS A 381 -0.11 -13.97 18.51
C CYS A 381 0.55 -15.12 17.74
N PHE A 382 0.14 -15.31 16.49
CA PHE A 382 0.74 -16.28 15.58
C PHE A 382 1.59 -15.58 14.50
N VAL A 383 2.90 -15.81 14.54
CA VAL A 383 3.84 -15.32 13.52
C VAL A 383 4.16 -16.45 12.55
N ARG A 384 3.67 -16.33 11.31
CA ARG A 384 3.75 -17.38 10.27
C ARG A 384 5.07 -17.28 9.50
N ASP A 385 5.66 -18.42 9.14
CA ASP A 385 6.92 -18.51 8.38
C ASP A 385 6.70 -18.81 6.88
N ARG A 386 5.45 -18.85 6.43
CA ARG A 386 5.06 -19.09 5.04
C ARG A 386 3.82 -18.29 4.67
N LEU A 387 3.71 -17.91 3.40
CA LEU A 387 2.55 -17.26 2.82
C LEU A 387 1.53 -18.33 2.43
N GLY A 388 0.45 -18.46 3.19
CA GLY A 388 -0.62 -19.43 2.96
C GLY A 388 -1.17 -20.01 4.25
N PRO A 389 -2.31 -20.73 4.18
CA PRO A 389 -2.93 -21.37 5.34
C PRO A 389 -2.06 -22.44 6.03
#